data_AF-A0A2A5M536-F1
#
_entry.id   AF-A0A2A5M536-F1
#
_cell.length_a   1.000
_cell.length_b   1.000
_cell.length_c   1.000
_cell.angle_alpha   90.00
_cell.angle_beta   90.00
_cell.angle_gamma   90.00
#
_symmetry.space_group_name_H-M   'P 1'
#
loop_
_entity.id
_entity.type
_entity.pdbx_description
1 polymer ?
#
loop_
_entity_poly.entity_id
_entity_poly.type
_entity_poly.pdbx_seq_one_letter_code
_entity_poly.pdbx_strand_id
1 'polypeptide(L)'
;SYKCIHCYNHHKFGTLEKLREAFPNLHFKLYPVSLMNGDFSKEMNDLFAFAQYKDEQNGKDASYSDSLSHKLADVYFVSYFLNKQRNFSNLDEFYDIGLKAMNVNKNEVLNFLNTPKAKEILSEFQRANDIAKTYGTPAFVVNGKYQINPSAINSMQDLEDLVKKLSNMK
;
A
#
# COMPACT_ATOMS: atom_id res chain seq x y z
N SER A 1 2.51 5.08 4.00
CA SER A 1 1.90 5.49 5.28
C SER A 1 0.57 6.16 5.01
N TYR A 2 -0.46 5.91 5.84
CA TYR A 2 -1.74 6.62 5.72
C TYR A 2 -1.68 8.09 6.14
N LYS A 3 -0.64 8.48 6.90
CA LYS A 3 -0.43 9.85 7.37
C LYS A 3 0.27 10.76 6.35
N CYS A 4 0.67 10.21 5.21
CA CYS A 4 1.46 10.89 4.18
C CYS A 4 0.56 11.56 3.13
N ILE A 5 0.59 12.89 3.07
CA ILE A 5 -0.28 13.67 2.15
C ILE A 5 0.03 13.39 0.68
N HIS A 6 1.30 13.25 0.33
CA HIS A 6 1.70 12.92 -1.04
C HIS A 6 1.21 11.51 -1.44
N CYS A 7 1.23 10.56 -0.51
CA CYS A 7 0.70 9.22 -0.71
C CYS A 7 -0.81 9.25 -0.96
N TYR A 8 -1.54 10.06 -0.17
CA TYR A 8 -2.97 10.29 -0.40
C TYR A 8 -3.23 10.93 -1.76
N ASN A 9 -2.44 11.93 -2.17
CA ASN A 9 -2.61 12.56 -3.47
C ASN A 9 -2.41 11.55 -4.61
N HIS A 10 -1.37 10.71 -4.55
CA HIS A 10 -1.17 9.66 -5.55
C HIS A 10 -2.33 8.66 -5.60
N HIS A 11 -2.86 8.26 -4.44
CA HIS A 11 -4.05 7.41 -4.33
C HIS A 11 -5.28 8.08 -4.95
N LYS A 12 -5.60 9.30 -4.51
CA LYS A 12 -6.74 10.11 -4.97
C LYS A 12 -6.71 10.36 -6.48
N PHE A 13 -5.53 10.55 -7.07
CA PHE A 13 -5.38 10.81 -8.51
C PHE A 13 -5.23 9.53 -9.36
N GLY A 14 -5.44 8.35 -8.77
CA GLY A 14 -5.45 7.08 -9.49
C GLY A 14 -4.09 6.69 -10.08
N THR A 15 -2.98 7.02 -9.40
CA THR A 15 -1.62 6.80 -9.95
C THR A 15 -1.39 5.33 -10.29
N LEU A 16 -1.74 4.41 -9.39
CA LEU A 16 -1.54 2.98 -9.64
C LEU A 16 -2.45 2.46 -10.76
N GLU A 17 -3.68 2.95 -10.85
CA GLU A 17 -4.60 2.57 -11.92
C GLU A 17 -4.05 2.97 -13.30
N LYS A 18 -3.55 4.21 -13.43
CA LYS A 18 -2.90 4.68 -14.66
C LYS A 18 -1.65 3.87 -15.01
N LEU A 19 -0.84 3.52 -14.02
CA LEU A 19 0.32 2.64 -14.25
C LEU A 19 -0.09 1.23 -14.69
N ARG A 20 -1.19 0.68 -14.15
CA ARG A 20 -1.72 -0.62 -14.59
C ARG A 20 -2.20 -0.56 -16.05
N GLU A 21 -2.89 0.51 -16.44
CA GLU A 21 -3.33 0.73 -17.82
C GLU A 21 -2.14 0.83 -18.79
N ALA A 22 -1.09 1.57 -18.41
CA ALA A 22 0.13 1.70 -19.20
C ALA A 22 0.97 0.41 -19.24
N PHE A 23 0.95 -0.38 -18.16
CA PHE A 23 1.80 -1.56 -17.97
C PHE A 23 1.00 -2.77 -17.46
N PRO A 24 0.13 -3.37 -18.29
CA PRO A 24 -0.77 -4.46 -17.87
C PRO A 24 -0.05 -5.75 -17.46
N ASN A 25 1.23 -5.88 -17.78
CA ASN A 25 2.07 -7.02 -17.41
C ASN A 25 2.83 -6.82 -16.08
N LEU A 26 2.71 -5.65 -15.44
CA LEU A 26 3.33 -5.39 -14.15
C LEU A 26 2.32 -5.60 -13.02
N HIS A 27 2.85 -5.96 -11.85
CA HIS A 27 2.07 -6.14 -10.63
C HIS A 27 2.40 -5.04 -9.63
N PHE A 28 1.37 -4.45 -9.02
CA PHE A 28 1.48 -3.30 -8.13
C PHE A 28 1.13 -3.68 -6.70
N LYS A 29 2.13 -3.67 -5.83
CA LYS A 29 1.99 -3.97 -4.40
C LYS A 29 2.13 -2.70 -3.56
N LEU A 30 1.32 -2.59 -2.50
CA LEU A 30 1.44 -1.54 -1.51
C LEU A 30 2.18 -2.06 -0.27
N TYR A 31 3.19 -1.31 0.16
CA TYR A 31 3.99 -1.62 1.33
C TYR A 31 3.74 -0.55 2.41
N PRO A 32 3.00 -0.86 3.49
CA PRO A 32 2.85 0.05 4.60
C PRO A 32 4.20 0.32 5.28
N VAL A 33 4.43 1.55 5.73
CA VAL A 33 5.70 1.98 6.35
C VAL A 33 5.47 2.12 7.85
N SER A 34 5.89 1.12 8.62
CA SER A 34 5.66 1.04 10.06
C SER A 34 6.24 2.25 10.80
N LEU A 35 7.46 2.70 10.45
CA LEU A 35 8.13 3.85 11.07
C LEU A 35 7.30 5.15 11.04
N MET A 36 6.40 5.29 10.06
CA MET A 36 5.58 6.49 9.87
C MET A 36 4.14 6.32 10.34
N ASN A 37 3.73 5.09 10.68
CA ASN A 37 2.35 4.78 11.07
C ASN A 37 2.13 4.81 12.59
N GLY A 38 3.21 4.81 13.39
CA GLY A 38 3.14 4.87 14.85
C GLY A 38 2.53 3.62 15.47
N ASP A 39 1.70 3.81 16.49
CA ASP A 39 1.17 2.74 17.35
C ASP A 39 0.33 1.69 16.59
N PHE A 40 -0.28 2.06 15.46
CA PHE A 40 -1.10 1.15 14.62
C PHE A 40 -0.32 0.49 13.48
N SER A 41 1.01 0.57 13.52
CA SER A 41 1.85 0.07 12.43
C SER A 41 1.73 -1.44 12.22
N LYS A 42 1.58 -2.20 13.30
CA LYS A 42 1.43 -3.66 13.22
C LYS A 42 0.10 -4.04 12.59
N GLU A 43 -0.99 -3.46 13.06
CA GLU A 43 -2.36 -3.72 12.60
C GLU A 43 -2.50 -3.35 11.13
N MET A 44 -1.90 -2.24 10.73
CA MET A 44 -1.89 -1.85 9.33
C MET A 44 -1.15 -2.86 8.47
N ASN A 45 0.02 -3.35 8.90
CA ASN A 45 0.76 -4.38 8.18
C ASN A 45 -0.07 -5.68 8.09
N ASP A 46 -0.70 -6.10 9.18
CA ASP A 46 -1.54 -7.31 9.23
C ASP A 46 -2.70 -7.23 8.25
N LEU A 47 -3.43 -6.11 8.23
CA LEU A 47 -4.57 -5.89 7.34
C LEU A 47 -4.14 -5.80 5.87
N PHE A 48 -3.05 -5.08 5.57
CA PHE A 48 -2.52 -4.99 4.20
C PHE A 48 -1.96 -6.33 3.70
N ALA A 49 -1.37 -7.14 4.58
CA ALA A 49 -0.88 -8.46 4.19
C ALA A 49 -2.04 -9.39 3.80
N PHE A 50 -3.14 -9.34 4.56
CA PHE A 50 -4.35 -10.06 4.24
C PHE A 50 -5.01 -9.56 2.94
N ALA A 51 -5.12 -8.24 2.79
CA ALA A 51 -5.66 -7.60 1.60
C ALA A 51 -4.89 -8.03 0.35
N GLN A 52 -3.55 -7.91 0.38
CA GLN A 52 -2.68 -8.33 -0.73
C GLN A 52 -2.86 -9.82 -1.04
N TYR A 53 -2.88 -10.68 -0.03
CA TYR A 53 -3.09 -12.12 -0.25
C TYR A 53 -4.42 -12.41 -0.96
N LYS A 54 -5.51 -11.79 -0.51
CA LYS A 54 -6.83 -11.96 -1.14
C LYS A 54 -6.89 -11.37 -2.54
N ASP A 55 -6.25 -10.24 -2.78
CA ASP A 55 -6.16 -9.64 -4.11
C ASP A 55 -5.43 -10.60 -5.07
N GLU A 56 -4.28 -11.13 -4.66
CA GLU A 56 -3.49 -12.11 -5.43
C GLU A 56 -4.33 -13.37 -5.75
N GLN A 57 -5.10 -13.89 -4.79
CA GLN A 57 -6.00 -15.04 -5.02
C GLN A 57 -7.10 -14.75 -6.05
N ASN A 58 -7.49 -13.49 -6.22
CA ASN A 58 -8.52 -13.06 -7.18
C ASN A 58 -7.90 -12.55 -8.50
N GLY A 59 -6.60 -12.75 -8.73
CA GLY A 59 -5.92 -12.25 -9.92
C GLY A 59 -5.84 -10.73 -10.00
N LYS A 60 -5.89 -10.05 -8.85
CA LYS A 60 -5.81 -8.60 -8.70
C LYS A 60 -4.59 -8.19 -7.89
N ASP A 61 -4.33 -6.89 -7.89
CA ASP A 61 -3.37 -6.24 -7.01
C ASP A 61 -3.88 -4.84 -6.61
N ALA A 62 -3.05 -4.05 -5.94
CA ALA A 62 -3.46 -2.76 -5.38
C ALA A 62 -3.78 -1.68 -6.42
N SER A 63 -3.50 -1.92 -7.70
CA SER A 63 -3.83 -0.98 -8.79
C SER A 63 -5.28 -1.08 -9.29
N TYR A 64 -6.04 -2.09 -8.85
CA TYR A 64 -7.46 -2.20 -9.11
C TYR A 64 -8.24 -1.43 -8.04
N SER A 65 -9.10 -0.51 -8.45
CA SER A 65 -9.91 0.32 -7.53
C SER A 65 -10.84 -0.49 -6.63
N ASP A 66 -11.24 -1.69 -7.07
CA ASP A 66 -12.08 -2.61 -6.31
C ASP A 66 -11.32 -3.66 -5.50
N SER A 67 -9.97 -3.66 -5.56
CA SER A 67 -9.11 -4.51 -4.71
C SER A 67 -9.24 -4.16 -3.23
N LEU A 68 -8.99 -5.15 -2.37
CA LEU A 68 -9.00 -4.94 -0.93
C LEU A 68 -7.88 -3.99 -0.51
N SER A 69 -6.69 -4.10 -1.10
CA SER A 69 -5.56 -3.23 -0.79
C SER A 69 -5.87 -1.76 -1.11
N HIS A 70 -6.55 -1.50 -2.23
CA HIS A 70 -6.98 -0.16 -2.61
C HIS A 70 -8.05 0.38 -1.66
N LYS A 71 -9.12 -0.39 -1.39
CA LYS A 71 -10.19 -0.01 -0.45
C LYS A 71 -9.67 0.26 0.96
N LEU A 72 -8.71 -0.54 1.41
CA LEU A 72 -8.07 -0.38 2.70
C LEU A 72 -7.23 0.90 2.75
N ALA A 73 -6.46 1.20 1.70
CA ALA A 73 -5.75 2.47 1.60
C ALA A 73 -6.72 3.67 1.60
N ASP A 74 -7.80 3.56 0.83
CA ASP A 74 -8.82 4.60 0.69
C ASP A 74 -9.45 4.96 2.04
N VAL A 75 -9.94 3.97 2.78
CA VAL A 75 -10.63 4.22 4.05
C VAL A 75 -9.72 4.89 5.08
N TYR A 76 -8.44 4.50 5.15
CA TYR A 76 -7.50 5.12 6.08
C TYR A 76 -7.09 6.53 5.64
N PHE A 77 -6.95 6.78 4.34
CA PHE A 77 -6.70 8.13 3.84
C PHE A 77 -7.90 9.06 4.06
N VAL A 78 -9.12 8.61 3.77
CA VAL A 78 -10.35 9.37 4.02
C VAL A 78 -10.50 9.66 5.52
N SER A 79 -10.32 8.66 6.38
CA SER A 79 -10.42 8.82 7.83
C SER A 79 -9.41 9.86 8.33
N TYR A 80 -8.16 9.75 7.91
CA TYR A 80 -7.13 10.68 8.34
C TYR A 80 -7.35 12.07 7.73
N PHE A 81 -7.34 12.22 6.40
CA PHE A 81 -7.29 13.52 5.72
C PHE A 81 -8.63 14.25 5.64
N LEU A 82 -9.73 13.54 5.36
CA LEU A 82 -11.05 14.15 5.16
C LEU A 82 -11.84 14.24 6.46
N ASN A 83 -11.93 13.14 7.21
CA ASN A 83 -12.65 13.11 8.48
C ASN A 83 -11.84 13.72 9.64
N LYS A 84 -10.57 14.08 9.39
CA LYS A 84 -9.64 14.65 10.38
C LYS A 84 -9.45 13.76 11.62
N GLN A 85 -9.65 12.44 11.48
CA GLN A 85 -9.38 11.46 12.53
C GLN A 85 -7.87 11.22 12.61
N ARG A 86 -7.16 12.15 13.25
CA ARG A 86 -5.69 12.10 13.37
C ARG A 86 -5.21 11.08 14.40
N ASN A 87 -6.06 10.78 15.38
CA ASN A 87 -5.83 9.83 16.44
C ASN A 87 -7.00 8.84 16.44
N PHE A 88 -6.70 7.55 16.34
CA PHE A 88 -7.69 6.51 16.62
C PHE A 88 -7.76 6.33 18.13
N SER A 89 -8.96 6.14 18.66
CA SER A 89 -9.20 6.08 20.10
C SER A 89 -8.62 4.82 20.72
N ASN A 90 -8.57 3.73 19.94
CA ASN A 90 -8.01 2.46 20.33
C ASN A 90 -7.73 1.56 19.11
N LEU A 91 -7.12 0.41 19.37
CA LEU A 91 -6.77 -0.60 18.38
C LEU A 91 -8.00 -1.19 17.68
N ASP A 92 -9.09 -1.44 18.41
CA ASP A 92 -10.30 -2.04 17.84
C ASP A 92 -10.98 -1.12 16.83
N GLU A 93 -11.02 0.19 17.07
CA GLU A 93 -11.52 1.18 16.12
C GLU A 93 -10.69 1.18 14.83
N PHE A 94 -9.36 1.20 14.95
CA PHE A 94 -8.46 1.16 13.79
C PHE A 94 -8.69 -0.11 12.95
N TYR A 95 -8.83 -1.26 13.62
CA TYR A 95 -9.00 -2.55 12.97
C TYR A 95 -10.38 -2.70 12.33
N ASP A 96 -11.45 -2.26 13.02
CA ASP A 96 -12.84 -2.32 12.56
C ASP A 96 -13.07 -1.54 11.27
N ILE A 97 -12.48 -0.34 11.15
CA ILE A 97 -12.54 0.46 9.91
C ILE A 97 -11.96 -0.32 8.72
N GLY A 98 -10.81 -0.97 8.91
CA GLY A 98 -10.17 -1.77 7.87
C GLY A 98 -10.97 -3.02 7.51
N LEU A 99 -11.49 -3.74 8.51
CA LEU A 99 -12.35 -4.91 8.29
C LEU A 99 -13.63 -4.57 7.53
N LYS A 100 -14.29 -3.47 7.89
CA LYS A 100 -15.49 -2.97 7.20
C LYS A 100 -15.20 -2.61 5.75
N ALA A 101 -14.09 -1.91 5.48
CA ALA A 101 -13.70 -1.56 4.11
C ALA A 101 -13.43 -2.78 3.23
N MET A 102 -12.89 -3.85 3.82
CA MET A 102 -12.64 -5.11 3.12
C MET A 102 -13.87 -6.04 3.09
N ASN A 103 -14.90 -5.77 3.90
CA ASN A 103 -16.04 -6.64 4.13
C ASN A 103 -15.63 -8.07 4.56
N VAL A 104 -14.73 -8.15 5.56
CA VAL A 104 -14.20 -9.44 6.08
C VAL A 104 -14.27 -9.49 7.61
N ASN A 105 -14.31 -10.70 8.17
CA ASN A 105 -14.29 -10.88 9.61
C ASN A 105 -12.85 -10.87 10.17
N LYS A 106 -12.66 -10.32 11.37
CA LYS A 106 -11.41 -10.38 12.16
C LYS A 106 -10.82 -11.79 12.22
N ASN A 107 -11.65 -12.81 12.42
CA ASN A 107 -11.18 -14.20 12.50
C ASN A 107 -10.53 -14.69 11.21
N GLU A 108 -10.99 -14.24 10.04
CA GLU A 108 -10.37 -14.60 8.76
C GLU A 108 -8.96 -14.04 8.65
N VAL A 109 -8.78 -12.78 9.07
CA VAL A 109 -7.47 -12.13 9.09
C VAL A 109 -6.56 -12.85 10.08
N LEU A 110 -7.00 -13.08 11.32
CA LEU A 110 -6.21 -13.76 12.35
C LEU A 110 -5.80 -15.18 11.92
N ASN A 111 -6.69 -15.94 11.28
CA ASN A 111 -6.37 -17.26 10.75
C ASN A 111 -5.31 -17.19 9.66
N PHE A 112 -5.42 -16.23 8.73
CA PHE A 112 -4.41 -15.98 7.71
C PHE A 112 -3.04 -15.64 8.30
N LEU A 113 -2.99 -14.79 9.34
CA LEU A 113 -1.72 -14.35 9.96
C LEU A 113 -0.90 -15.50 10.55
N ASN A 114 -1.51 -16.65 10.81
CA ASN A 114 -0.83 -17.86 11.28
C ASN A 114 -0.18 -18.69 10.15
N THR A 115 -0.39 -18.32 8.89
CA THR A 115 0.10 -19.07 7.72
C THR A 115 1.55 -18.72 7.34
N PRO A 116 2.28 -19.61 6.65
CA PRO A 116 3.59 -19.27 6.08
C PRO A 116 3.52 -18.10 5.10
N LYS A 117 2.44 -17.99 4.31
CA LYS A 117 2.26 -16.91 3.33
C LYS A 117 2.14 -15.54 4.00
N ALA A 118 1.45 -15.46 5.14
CA ALA A 118 1.40 -14.22 5.90
C ALA A 118 2.79 -13.79 6.39
N LYS A 119 3.59 -14.74 6.92
CA LYS A 119 4.96 -14.46 7.37
C LYS A 119 5.84 -13.98 6.22
N GLU A 120 5.70 -14.56 5.04
CA GLU A 120 6.39 -14.13 3.82
C GLU A 120 6.05 -12.67 3.49
N ILE A 121 4.76 -12.33 3.32
CA ILE A 121 4.34 -10.96 2.96
C ILE A 121 4.78 -9.95 4.04
N LEU A 122 4.56 -10.27 5.32
CA LEU A 122 4.95 -9.39 6.43
C LEU A 122 6.47 -9.16 6.49
N SER A 123 7.28 -10.17 6.14
CA SER A 123 8.73 -10.01 6.03
C SER A 123 9.14 -9.08 4.88
N GLU A 124 8.41 -9.10 3.76
CA GLU A 124 8.66 -8.16 2.67
C GLU A 124 8.37 -6.72 3.11
N PHE A 125 7.30 -6.49 3.88
CA PHE A 125 6.93 -5.16 4.39
C PHE A 125 8.01 -4.53 5.26
N GLN A 126 8.88 -5.32 5.91
CA GLN A 126 9.99 -4.78 6.71
C GLN A 126 10.93 -3.91 5.88
N ARG A 127 11.11 -4.22 4.59
CA ARG A 127 11.97 -3.45 3.67
C ARG A 127 11.46 -2.02 3.45
N ALA A 128 10.16 -1.78 3.62
CA ALA A 128 9.53 -0.49 3.40
C ALA A 128 10.11 0.60 4.31
N ASN A 129 10.50 0.23 5.54
CA ASN A 129 11.11 1.16 6.48
C ASN A 129 12.48 1.65 6.00
N ASP A 130 13.31 0.76 5.47
CA ASP A 130 14.64 1.15 4.97
C ASP A 130 14.54 1.95 3.67
N ILE A 131 13.66 1.55 2.75
CA ILE A 131 13.36 2.31 1.52
C ILE A 131 12.89 3.73 1.85
N ALA A 132 12.01 3.87 2.85
CA ALA A 132 11.48 5.16 3.25
C ALA A 132 12.52 6.08 3.91
N LYS A 133 13.63 5.56 4.45
CA LYS A 133 14.71 6.41 5.00
C LYS A 133 15.45 7.21 3.93
N THR A 134 15.46 6.74 2.68
CA THR A 134 16.21 7.39 1.59
C THR A 134 15.53 8.69 1.14
N TYR A 135 14.23 8.65 0.80
CA TYR A 135 13.49 9.82 0.26
C TYR A 135 12.14 10.08 0.94
N GLY A 136 11.79 9.34 2.00
CA GLY A 136 10.47 9.39 2.63
C GLY A 136 9.42 8.58 1.86
N THR A 137 8.16 8.99 1.99
CA THR A 137 7.03 8.38 1.30
C THR A 137 6.23 9.42 0.51
N PRO A 138 5.63 9.07 -0.63
CA PRO A 138 5.63 7.74 -1.24
C PRO A 138 7.00 7.40 -1.85
N ALA A 139 7.29 6.10 -1.89
CA ALA A 139 8.46 5.57 -2.58
C ALA A 139 7.99 4.59 -3.64
N PHE A 140 8.40 4.81 -4.89
CA PHE A 140 8.15 3.88 -6.00
C PHE A 140 9.41 3.04 -6.20
N VAL A 141 9.28 1.73 -6.10
CA VAL A 141 10.38 0.78 -6.31
C VAL A 141 10.02 -0.16 -7.43
N VAL A 142 10.83 -0.17 -8.49
CA VAL A 142 10.63 -1.02 -9.67
C VAL A 142 11.50 -2.27 -9.56
N ASN A 143 10.91 -3.43 -9.86
CA ASN A 143 11.55 -4.76 -9.77
C ASN A 143 12.22 -5.06 -8.41
N GLY A 144 11.74 -4.43 -7.33
CA GLY A 144 12.33 -4.57 -5.99
C GLY A 144 13.77 -4.04 -5.84
N LYS A 145 14.30 -3.35 -6.86
CA LYS A 145 15.72 -2.96 -6.96
C LYS A 145 15.92 -1.46 -7.15
N TYR A 146 15.07 -0.83 -7.96
CA TYR A 146 15.25 0.56 -8.37
C TYR A 146 14.24 1.47 -7.67
N GLN A 147 14.67 2.16 -6.60
CA GLN A 147 13.89 3.23 -6.00
C GLN A 147 13.98 4.49 -6.87
N ILE A 148 12.83 5.01 -7.30
CA ILE A 148 12.75 6.24 -8.07
C ILE A 148 12.98 7.43 -7.14
N ASN A 149 13.87 8.35 -7.56
CA ASN A 149 14.04 9.63 -6.89
C ASN A 149 12.79 10.50 -7.13
N PRO A 150 12.07 10.95 -6.07
CA PRO A 150 10.85 11.74 -6.24
C PRO A 150 11.05 13.03 -7.03
N SER A 151 12.23 13.66 -6.97
CA SER A 151 12.53 14.89 -7.73
C SER A 151 12.60 14.67 -9.24
N ALA A 152 12.63 13.41 -9.70
CA ALA A 152 12.57 13.07 -11.12
C ALA A 152 11.13 12.92 -11.63
N ILE A 153 10.11 13.06 -10.76
CA ILE A 153 8.70 12.89 -11.10
C ILE A 153 8.00 14.25 -11.04
N ASN A 154 7.91 14.95 -12.18
CA ASN A 154 7.17 16.21 -12.28
C ASN A 154 5.77 16.02 -12.88
N SER A 155 5.54 14.87 -13.51
CA SER A 155 4.30 14.54 -14.18
C SER A 155 3.99 13.04 -14.09
N MET A 156 2.77 12.65 -14.47
CA MET A 156 2.44 11.24 -14.64
C MET A 156 3.30 10.59 -15.74
N GLN A 157 3.57 11.32 -16.84
CA GLN A 157 4.40 10.84 -17.94
C GLN A 157 5.83 10.54 -17.48
N ASP A 158 6.41 11.40 -16.63
CA ASP A 158 7.75 11.18 -16.06
C ASP A 158 7.80 9.86 -15.29
N LEU A 159 6.76 9.59 -14.48
CA LEU A 159 6.66 8.34 -13.73
C LEU A 159 6.53 7.13 -14.65
N GLU A 160 5.69 7.21 -15.69
CA GLU A 160 5.53 6.14 -16.68
C GLU A 160 6.84 5.86 -17.42
N ASP A 161 7.55 6.89 -17.88
CA ASP A 161 8.82 6.75 -18.58
C ASP A 161 9.90 6.10 -17.69
N LEU A 162 9.95 6.49 -16.41
CA LEU A 162 10.85 5.90 -15.42
C LEU A 162 10.48 4.44 -15.14
N VAL A 163 9.19 4.12 -14.94
CA VAL A 163 8.74 2.74 -14.74
C VAL A 163 9.08 1.87 -15.95
N LYS A 164 8.77 2.33 -17.17
CA LYS A 164 9.09 1.64 -18.43
C LYS A 164 10.58 1.37 -18.58
N LYS A 165 11.42 2.35 -18.28
CA LYS A 165 12.88 2.19 -18.35
C LYS A 165 13.36 1.15 -17.35
N LEU A 166 12.97 1.31 -16.08
CA LEU A 166 13.48 0.50 -14.97
C LEU A 166 12.93 -0.93 -14.99
N SER A 167 11.71 -1.15 -15.48
CA SER A 167 11.10 -2.48 -15.55
C SER A 167 11.81 -3.38 -16.57
N ASN A 168 12.46 -2.79 -17.58
CA ASN A 168 13.23 -3.48 -18.61
C ASN A 168 14.70 -3.69 -18.23
N MET A 169 15.14 -3.19 -17.08
CA MET A 169 16.51 -3.37 -16.59
C MET A 169 16.63 -4.67 -15.78
N LYS A 170 17.72 -5.41 -16.01
CA LYS A 170 18.07 -6.65 -15.29
C LYS A 170 18.76 -6.36 -13.95
#